data_AF-A0A976XJK7-F1
#
_entry.id   AF-A0A976XJK7-F1
#
_cell.length_a   1.000
_cell.length_b   1.000
_cell.length_c   1.000
_cell.angle_alpha   90.00
_cell.angle_beta   90.00
_cell.angle_gamma   90.00
#
_symmetry.space_group_name_H-M   'P 1'
#
loop_
_entity.id
_entity.type
_entity.pdbx_description
1 polymer ?
#
loop_
_entity_poly.entity_id
_entity_poly.type
_entity_poly.pdbx_seq_one_letter_code
_entity_poly.pdbx_strand_id
1 'polypeptide(L)'
;MKFAIFAFAAFWFAKFAAAAAESAAPVAVGALNLHDLGFKTWAKPASGCPLGTLPESVFLHKTVDHNDAHFTWVKPVHGLVNKLVCDKHVVWEGLADEVLLDFHFFGKTDGKMFAHVEHLTKLGGVAHVFLGFEGSAAGKAVGLAKFLAGVADLLGDKFLDVKGLPAHALLHELAFHHA
;
A
#
# COMPACT_ATOMS: atom_id res chain seq x y z
N MET A 1 31.08 -14.78 -15.67
CA MET A 1 30.76 -13.43 -15.15
C MET A 1 29.49 -13.53 -14.30
N LYS A 2 29.62 -13.81 -12.99
CA LYS A 2 28.50 -14.12 -12.08
C LYS A 2 28.80 -13.63 -10.66
N PHE A 3 29.31 -12.40 -10.48
CA PHE A 3 29.60 -11.90 -9.12
C PHE A 3 29.34 -10.39 -8.90
N ALA A 4 28.78 -9.66 -9.87
CA ALA A 4 28.62 -8.20 -9.75
C ALA A 4 27.25 -7.71 -9.25
N ILE A 5 26.24 -8.58 -9.14
CA ILE A 5 24.86 -8.15 -8.78
C ILE A 5 24.63 -8.12 -7.27
N PHE A 6 25.33 -8.96 -6.49
CA PHE A 6 25.16 -9.00 -5.02
C PHE A 6 25.70 -7.75 -4.31
N ALA A 7 26.65 -7.03 -4.91
CA ALA A 7 27.21 -5.83 -4.30
C ALA A 7 26.25 -4.62 -4.34
N PHE A 8 25.42 -4.50 -5.38
CA PHE A 8 24.46 -3.40 -5.50
C PHE A 8 23.27 -3.56 -4.54
N ALA A 9 22.81 -4.79 -4.34
CA ALA A 9 21.78 -5.09 -3.34
C ALA A 9 22.30 -4.81 -1.91
N ALA A 10 23.51 -5.27 -1.58
CA ALA A 10 24.13 -5.05 -0.28
C ALA A 10 24.36 -3.55 0.04
N PHE A 11 24.67 -2.73 -0.96
CA PHE A 11 24.84 -1.29 -0.78
C PHE A 11 23.53 -0.55 -0.48
N TRP A 12 22.39 -1.06 -0.97
CA TRP A 12 21.06 -0.54 -0.63
C TRP A 12 20.64 -0.93 0.79
N PHE A 13 20.84 -2.20 1.18
CA PHE A 13 20.54 -2.66 2.55
C PHE A 13 21.45 -2.03 3.62
N ALA A 14 22.71 -1.75 3.31
CA ALA A 14 23.64 -1.10 4.24
C ALA A 14 23.22 0.36 4.55
N LYS A 15 22.56 1.04 3.60
CA LYS A 15 22.06 2.40 3.80
C LYS A 15 20.85 2.45 4.75
N PHE A 16 20.07 1.38 4.83
CA PHE A 16 19.00 1.21 5.83
C PHE A 16 19.54 0.79 7.20
N ALA A 17 20.57 -0.07 7.24
CA ALA A 17 21.20 -0.49 8.49
C ALA A 17 21.91 0.66 9.23
N ALA A 18 22.50 1.62 8.50
CA ALA A 18 23.13 2.80 9.09
C ALA A 18 22.09 3.84 9.58
N ALA A 19 20.93 3.96 8.94
CA ALA A 19 19.85 4.83 9.41
C ALA A 19 19.15 4.28 10.67
N ALA A 20 19.09 2.95 10.83
CA ALA A 20 18.52 2.28 11.99
C ALA A 20 19.35 2.42 13.28
N ALA A 21 20.63 2.80 13.17
CA ALA A 21 21.52 2.94 14.33
C ALA A 21 21.40 4.29 15.06
N GLU A 22 20.77 5.31 14.44
CA GLU A 22 20.62 6.65 15.04
C GLU A 22 19.18 7.19 15.07
N SER A 23 18.20 6.53 14.44
CA SER A 23 16.80 6.97 14.54
C SER A 23 16.12 6.36 15.76
N ALA A 24 15.63 7.21 16.66
CA ALA A 24 14.63 6.85 17.67
C ALA A 24 13.59 5.91 17.05
N ALA A 25 13.31 4.78 17.71
CA ALA A 25 12.34 3.80 17.24
C ALA A 25 11.04 4.53 16.84
N PRO A 26 10.42 4.19 15.70
CA PRO A 26 9.21 4.85 15.25
C PRO A 26 8.12 4.77 16.32
N VAL A 27 7.74 5.92 16.88
CA VAL A 27 6.65 6.02 17.87
C VAL A 27 5.34 6.03 17.10
N ALA A 28 4.69 4.87 16.98
CA ALA A 28 3.40 4.75 16.30
C ALA A 28 2.35 5.64 16.97
N VAL A 29 1.68 6.49 16.18
CA VAL A 29 0.63 7.43 16.61
C VAL A 29 -0.74 6.73 16.70
N GLY A 30 -0.84 5.48 16.25
CA GLY A 30 -1.99 4.62 16.48
C GLY A 30 -2.69 4.19 15.20
N ALA A 31 -3.99 3.85 15.32
CA ALA A 31 -4.77 3.31 14.23
C ALA A 31 -5.16 4.39 13.20
N LEU A 32 -4.93 4.10 11.92
CA LEU A 32 -5.45 4.88 10.81
C LEU A 32 -6.78 4.29 10.34
N ASN A 33 -7.85 5.08 10.41
CA ASN A 33 -9.16 4.70 9.88
C ASN A 33 -9.28 5.08 8.40
N LEU A 34 -9.30 4.07 7.54
CA LEU A 34 -9.44 4.20 6.09
C LEU A 34 -10.79 4.81 5.69
N HIS A 35 -11.85 4.61 6.50
CA HIS A 35 -13.16 5.20 6.22
C HIS A 35 -13.12 6.73 6.26
N ASP A 36 -12.36 7.30 7.20
CA ASP A 36 -12.22 8.75 7.35
C ASP A 36 -11.42 9.39 6.22
N LEU A 37 -10.57 8.61 5.54
CA LEU A 37 -9.83 9.05 4.36
C LEU A 37 -10.74 9.22 3.14
N GLY A 38 -11.78 8.40 3.03
CA GLY A 38 -12.64 8.29 1.85
C GLY A 38 -11.84 7.92 0.59
N PHE A 39 -12.31 8.38 -0.58
CA PHE A 39 -11.58 8.29 -1.84
C PHE A 39 -11.11 9.68 -2.28
N LYS A 40 -9.85 9.83 -2.70
CA LYS A 40 -9.25 11.12 -3.10
C LYS A 40 -8.68 11.04 -4.51
N THR A 41 -9.42 11.53 -5.49
CA THR A 41 -8.95 11.55 -6.88
C THR A 41 -7.92 12.66 -7.11
N TRP A 42 -6.98 12.43 -8.02
CA TRP A 42 -5.94 13.40 -8.36
C TRP A 42 -6.38 14.41 -9.43
N ALA A 43 -7.62 14.90 -9.32
CA ALA A 43 -8.05 16.00 -10.18
C ALA A 43 -7.28 17.26 -9.77
N LYS A 44 -6.54 17.87 -10.70
CA LYS A 44 -5.84 19.12 -10.44
C LYS A 44 -6.88 20.18 -10.05
N PRO A 45 -6.89 20.68 -8.79
CA PRO A 45 -7.82 21.71 -8.40
C PRO A 45 -7.45 23.02 -9.10
N ALA A 46 -8.41 23.93 -9.26
CA ALA A 46 -8.18 25.26 -9.83
C ALA A 46 -7.14 26.06 -9.03
N SER A 47 -7.02 25.77 -7.72
CA SER A 47 -6.00 26.29 -6.82
C SER A 47 -5.82 25.34 -5.62
N GLY A 48 -4.61 25.26 -5.06
CA GLY A 48 -4.32 24.51 -3.82
C GLY A 48 -3.67 23.13 -4.04
N CYS A 49 -3.39 22.44 -2.93
CA CYS A 49 -2.83 21.08 -2.96
C CYS A 49 -3.90 20.09 -3.48
N PRO A 50 -3.61 19.29 -4.51
CA PRO A 50 -4.58 18.34 -5.07
C PRO A 50 -4.94 17.19 -4.12
N LEU A 51 -4.18 16.98 -3.05
CA LEU A 51 -4.49 16.00 -2.01
C LEU A 51 -5.37 16.56 -0.88
N GLY A 52 -5.58 17.89 -0.86
CA GLY A 52 -6.25 18.58 0.25
C GLY A 52 -5.46 18.47 1.56
N THR A 53 -6.16 18.62 2.67
CA THR A 53 -5.62 18.37 4.01
C THR A 53 -5.63 16.87 4.29
N LEU A 54 -4.46 16.31 4.59
CA LEU A 54 -4.30 14.92 5.00
C LEU A 54 -4.15 14.83 6.53
N PRO A 55 -4.54 13.70 7.15
CA PRO A 55 -4.19 13.42 8.54
C PRO A 55 -2.68 13.46 8.74
N GLU A 56 -2.21 13.82 9.93
CA GLU A 56 -0.77 13.90 10.25
C GLU A 56 -0.02 12.58 10.05
N SER A 57 -0.73 11.45 10.12
CA SER A 57 -0.19 10.11 9.89
C SER A 57 -0.10 9.70 8.42
N VAL A 58 -0.55 10.54 7.47
CA VAL A 58 -0.64 10.22 6.04
C VAL A 58 0.15 11.23 5.19
N PHE A 59 1.12 10.72 4.45
CA PHE A 59 1.93 11.50 3.52
C PHE A 59 1.30 11.60 2.13
N LEU A 60 0.64 10.52 1.68
CA LEU A 60 0.00 10.44 0.37
C LEU A 60 -1.30 9.66 0.48
N HIS A 61 -2.36 10.15 -0.16
CA HIS A 61 -3.59 9.41 -0.37
C HIS A 61 -4.15 9.72 -1.76
N LYS A 62 -4.27 8.70 -2.61
CA LYS A 62 -4.74 8.85 -3.98
C LYS A 62 -5.60 7.68 -4.41
N THR A 63 -6.70 7.97 -5.07
CA THR A 63 -7.60 7.00 -5.69
C THR A 63 -7.64 7.20 -7.21
N VAL A 64 -7.63 6.08 -7.93
CA VAL A 64 -7.84 5.99 -9.37
C VAL A 64 -9.01 5.05 -9.60
N ASP A 65 -10.00 5.52 -10.35
CA ASP A 65 -11.19 4.74 -10.69
C ASP A 65 -11.01 4.09 -12.06
N HIS A 66 -11.32 2.80 -12.14
CA HIS A 66 -11.32 2.05 -13.38
C HIS A 66 -12.23 0.82 -13.29
N ASN A 67 -13.01 0.55 -14.35
CA ASN A 67 -13.89 -0.63 -14.41
C ASN A 67 -14.85 -0.76 -13.21
N ASP A 68 -15.38 0.37 -12.73
CA ASP A 68 -16.19 0.51 -11.51
C ASP A 68 -15.50 0.00 -10.24
N ALA A 69 -14.16 -0.06 -10.23
CA ALA A 69 -13.34 -0.39 -9.09
C ALA A 69 -12.40 0.77 -8.75
N HIS A 70 -12.03 0.83 -7.47
CA HIS A 70 -11.13 1.82 -6.92
C HIS A 70 -9.76 1.19 -6.70
N PHE A 71 -8.73 1.80 -7.25
CA PHE A 71 -7.35 1.62 -6.79
C PHE A 71 -6.97 2.79 -5.90
N THR A 72 -6.79 2.54 -4.61
CA THR A 72 -6.37 3.54 -3.63
C THR A 72 -4.97 3.24 -3.11
N TRP A 73 -4.10 4.24 -3.16
CA TRP A 73 -2.76 4.22 -2.58
C TRP A 73 -2.72 5.16 -1.38
N VAL A 74 -2.37 4.62 -0.21
CA VAL A 74 -2.13 5.38 1.02
C VAL A 74 -0.69 5.15 1.45
N LYS A 75 0.11 6.21 1.46
CA LYS A 75 1.45 6.19 2.05
C LYS A 75 1.40 6.84 3.43
N PRO A 76 1.58 6.08 4.52
CA PRO A 76 1.67 6.67 5.85
C PRO A 76 2.97 7.48 5.99
N VAL A 77 2.98 8.38 6.96
CA VAL A 77 4.22 8.90 7.49
C VAL A 77 4.88 7.76 8.27
N HIS A 78 6.11 7.40 7.86
CA HIS A 78 6.81 6.25 8.41
C HIS A 78 6.85 6.32 9.93
N GLY A 79 6.45 5.21 10.54
CA GLY A 79 6.50 5.07 11.98
C GLY A 79 5.33 5.62 12.76
N LEU A 80 4.31 6.19 12.11
CA LEU A 80 3.13 6.74 12.79
C LEU A 80 1.91 5.81 12.75
N VAL A 81 1.91 4.76 11.93
CA VAL A 81 0.76 3.85 11.74
C VAL A 81 1.19 2.41 11.99
N ASN A 82 0.57 1.75 12.96
CA ASN A 82 0.76 0.32 13.25
C ASN A 82 -0.54 -0.49 13.12
N LYS A 83 -1.65 0.17 12.80
CA LYS A 83 -2.96 -0.45 12.64
C LYS A 83 -3.77 0.27 11.58
N LEU A 84 -4.42 -0.52 10.74
CA LEU A 84 -5.38 -0.08 9.74
C LEU A 84 -6.75 -0.62 10.09
N VAL A 85 -7.72 0.28 10.20
CA VAL A 85 -9.13 -0.07 10.37
C VAL A 85 -9.96 0.56 9.25
N CYS A 86 -11.10 -0.04 8.94
CA CYS A 86 -12.16 0.58 8.16
C CYS A 86 -13.42 0.53 9.02
N ASP A 87 -13.79 1.66 9.60
CA ASP A 87 -14.75 1.73 10.71
C ASP A 87 -14.38 0.75 11.83
N LYS A 88 -15.26 -0.21 12.11
CA LYS A 88 -15.10 -1.24 13.14
C LYS A 88 -14.28 -2.45 12.69
N HIS A 89 -13.89 -2.52 11.41
CA HIS A 89 -13.24 -3.67 10.82
C HIS A 89 -11.72 -3.49 10.83
N VAL A 90 -11.00 -4.38 11.49
CA VAL A 90 -9.54 -4.42 11.41
C VAL A 90 -9.16 -4.95 10.03
N VAL A 91 -8.42 -4.14 9.28
CA VAL A 91 -7.86 -4.49 7.97
C VAL A 91 -6.48 -5.10 8.15
N TRP A 92 -5.66 -4.49 8.98
CA TRP A 92 -4.33 -4.98 9.35
C TRP A 92 -3.92 -4.40 10.70
N GLU A 93 -3.15 -5.17 11.46
CA GLU A 93 -2.52 -4.74 12.70
C GLU A 93 -1.13 -5.34 12.73
N GLY A 94 -0.12 -4.49 12.84
CA GLY A 94 1.26 -4.92 12.98
C GLY A 94 1.47 -5.62 14.31
N LEU A 95 2.47 -6.50 14.35
CA LEU A 95 2.98 -7.02 15.62
C LEU A 95 3.73 -5.92 16.39
N ALA A 96 4.22 -6.23 17.59
CA ALA A 96 4.93 -5.26 18.42
C ALA A 96 6.09 -4.60 17.65
N ASP A 97 6.04 -3.27 17.58
CA ASP A 97 7.00 -2.39 16.89
C ASP A 97 6.96 -2.43 15.35
N GLU A 98 5.98 -3.13 14.75
CA GLU A 98 5.79 -3.10 13.30
C GLU A 98 4.99 -1.87 12.86
N VAL A 99 5.43 -1.26 11.77
CA VAL A 99 4.84 -0.02 11.26
C VAL A 99 4.57 -0.12 9.77
N LEU A 100 3.45 0.47 9.35
CA LEU A 100 3.05 0.54 7.96
C LEU A 100 4.03 1.41 7.17
N LEU A 101 4.48 0.91 6.03
CA LEU A 101 5.29 1.63 5.05
C LEU A 101 4.46 2.03 3.84
N ASP A 102 3.55 1.15 3.42
CA ASP A 102 2.72 1.39 2.25
C ASP A 102 1.42 0.57 2.29
N PHE A 103 0.33 1.14 1.80
CA PHE A 103 -0.98 0.49 1.72
C PHE A 103 -1.64 0.74 0.37
N HIS A 104 -2.07 -0.34 -0.26
CA HIS A 104 -2.79 -0.31 -1.52
C HIS A 104 -4.10 -1.07 -1.37
N PHE A 105 -5.20 -0.47 -1.78
CA PHE A 105 -6.52 -1.09 -1.84
C PHE A 105 -6.99 -1.17 -3.28
N PHE A 106 -7.63 -2.28 -3.63
CA PHE A 106 -8.24 -2.53 -4.93
C PHE A 106 -9.63 -3.10 -4.68
N GLY A 107 -10.69 -2.46 -5.12
CA GLY A 107 -12.01 -3.04 -4.90
C GLY A 107 -13.20 -2.23 -5.37
N LYS A 108 -14.36 -2.89 -5.40
CA LYS A 108 -15.68 -2.24 -5.51
C LYS A 108 -16.30 -2.15 -4.13
N THR A 109 -17.13 -1.14 -3.88
CA THR A 109 -17.83 -0.97 -2.61
C THR A 109 -18.79 -2.13 -2.28
N ASP A 110 -19.24 -2.88 -3.29
CA ASP A 110 -20.19 -3.98 -3.21
C ASP A 110 -19.63 -5.32 -3.74
N GLY A 111 -18.31 -5.43 -3.90
CA GLY A 111 -17.68 -6.55 -4.62
C GLY A 111 -16.46 -7.15 -3.94
N LYS A 112 -15.64 -7.84 -4.75
CA LYS A 112 -14.34 -8.34 -4.32
C LYS A 112 -13.43 -7.16 -4.03
N MET A 113 -12.67 -7.29 -2.95
CA MET A 113 -11.65 -6.32 -2.59
C MET A 113 -10.35 -7.04 -2.27
N PHE A 114 -9.24 -6.34 -2.49
CA PHE A 114 -7.90 -6.78 -2.22
C PHE A 114 -7.11 -5.65 -1.58
N ALA A 115 -6.20 -6.00 -0.68
CA ALA A 115 -5.27 -5.03 -0.12
C ALA A 115 -3.84 -5.56 -0.12
N HIS A 116 -2.88 -4.71 -0.47
CA HIS A 116 -1.47 -4.96 -0.28
C HIS A 116 -0.96 -4.05 0.84
N VAL A 117 -0.38 -4.67 1.87
CA VAL A 117 0.21 -4.02 3.03
C VAL A 117 1.71 -4.26 3.00
N GLU A 118 2.48 -3.18 2.93
CA GLU A 118 3.92 -3.19 3.13
C GLU A 118 4.21 -2.64 4.53
N HIS A 119 4.95 -3.39 5.34
CA HIS A 119 5.29 -2.99 6.71
C HIS A 119 6.75 -3.27 7.03
N LEU A 120 7.29 -2.47 7.93
CA LEU A 120 8.60 -2.68 8.53
C LEU A 120 8.43 -3.62 9.71
N THR A 121 9.10 -4.77 9.63
CA THR A 121 9.16 -5.73 10.72
C THR A 121 10.08 -5.23 11.84
N LYS A 122 9.90 -5.76 13.04
CA LYS A 122 10.79 -5.51 14.18
C LYS A 122 12.27 -5.82 13.91
N LEU A 123 12.55 -6.75 12.97
CA LEU A 123 13.92 -7.13 12.58
C LEU A 123 14.53 -6.16 11.55
N GLY A 124 13.84 -5.08 11.19
CA GLY A 124 14.28 -4.12 10.17
C GLY A 124 14.10 -4.58 8.72
N GLY A 125 13.44 -5.72 8.51
CA GLY A 125 13.07 -6.21 7.18
C GLY A 125 11.73 -5.64 6.71
N VAL A 126 11.59 -5.45 5.40
CA VAL A 126 10.30 -5.09 4.77
C VAL A 126 9.53 -6.36 4.45
N ALA A 127 8.27 -6.43 4.87
CA ALA A 127 7.37 -7.55 4.60
C ALA A 127 6.10 -7.10 3.89
N HIS A 128 5.61 -7.97 3.00
CA HIS A 128 4.43 -7.73 2.18
C HIS A 128 3.33 -8.71 2.56
N VAL A 129 2.14 -8.19 2.85
CA VAL A 129 0.93 -8.98 3.10
C VAL A 129 -0.09 -8.67 2.01
N PHE A 130 -0.59 -9.72 1.38
CA PHE A 130 -1.64 -9.63 0.38
C PHE A 130 -2.93 -10.16 0.97
N LEU A 131 -3.97 -9.33 1.01
CA LEU A 131 -5.25 -9.63 1.61
C LEU A 131 -6.32 -9.72 0.52
N GLY A 132 -7.19 -10.72 0.62
CA GLY A 132 -8.43 -10.81 -0.16
C GLY A 132 -9.64 -10.72 0.77
N PHE A 133 -10.68 -10.03 0.32
CA PHE A 133 -11.92 -9.82 1.06
C PHE A 133 -13.11 -10.32 0.22
N GLU A 134 -14.05 -10.98 0.89
CA GLU A 134 -15.30 -11.46 0.30
C GLU A 134 -16.45 -10.74 1.01
N GLY A 135 -17.06 -9.76 0.34
CA GLY A 135 -18.09 -8.91 0.94
C GLY A 135 -17.57 -8.18 2.19
N SER A 136 -18.35 -8.21 3.27
CA SER A 136 -18.00 -7.54 4.55
C SER A 136 -17.15 -8.40 5.50
N ALA A 137 -16.60 -9.52 5.04
CA ALA A 137 -15.77 -10.38 5.87
C ALA A 137 -14.39 -9.77 6.14
N ALA A 138 -13.74 -10.20 7.23
CA ALA A 138 -12.36 -9.84 7.50
C ALA A 138 -11.43 -10.33 6.38
N GLY A 139 -10.44 -9.51 6.04
CA GLY A 139 -9.45 -9.83 5.02
C GLY A 139 -8.67 -11.09 5.40
N LYS A 140 -8.44 -11.97 4.43
CA LYS A 140 -7.63 -13.16 4.60
C LYS A 140 -6.34 -13.03 3.80
N ALA A 141 -5.23 -13.46 4.38
CA ALA A 141 -3.98 -13.56 3.66
C ALA A 141 -4.12 -14.50 2.45
N VAL A 142 -3.74 -14.00 1.29
CA VAL A 142 -3.68 -14.75 0.03
C VAL A 142 -2.23 -14.74 -0.48
N GLY A 143 -1.87 -15.74 -1.28
CA GLY A 143 -0.56 -15.73 -1.95
C GLY A 143 -0.51 -14.68 -3.06
N LEU A 144 0.69 -14.15 -3.35
CA LEU A 144 0.93 -13.15 -4.39
C LEU A 144 0.24 -13.49 -5.73
N ALA A 145 0.40 -14.72 -6.22
CA ALA A 145 -0.21 -15.13 -7.49
C ALA A 145 -1.75 -14.99 -7.50
N LYS A 146 -2.43 -15.36 -6.40
CA LYS A 146 -3.88 -15.23 -6.29
C LYS A 146 -4.31 -13.77 -6.15
N PHE A 147 -3.51 -12.97 -5.43
CA PHE A 147 -3.74 -11.53 -5.32
C PHE A 147 -3.65 -10.86 -6.68
N LEU A 148 -2.56 -11.09 -7.43
CA LEU A 148 -2.36 -10.49 -8.74
C LEU A 148 -3.45 -10.89 -9.74
N ALA A 149 -3.81 -12.17 -9.80
CA ALA A 149 -4.92 -12.63 -10.65
C ALA A 149 -6.25 -11.97 -10.27
N GLY A 150 -6.55 -11.87 -8.96
CA GLY A 150 -7.79 -11.24 -8.49
C GLY A 150 -7.84 -9.74 -8.78
N VAL A 151 -6.73 -9.03 -8.63
CA VAL A 151 -6.60 -7.60 -8.97
C VAL A 151 -6.70 -7.40 -10.49
N ALA A 152 -6.07 -8.27 -11.27
CA ALA A 152 -6.13 -8.27 -12.72
C ALA A 152 -7.56 -8.46 -13.24
N ASP A 153 -8.29 -9.44 -12.70
CA ASP A 153 -9.69 -9.68 -13.04
C ASP A 153 -10.59 -8.49 -12.67
N LEU A 154 -10.30 -7.84 -11.54
CA LEU A 154 -11.07 -6.71 -11.04
C LEU A 154 -10.92 -5.47 -11.93
N LEU A 155 -9.69 -5.16 -12.30
CA LEU A 155 -9.37 -3.92 -13.01
C LEU A 155 -9.44 -4.10 -14.53
N GLY A 156 -9.27 -5.31 -15.05
CA GLY A 156 -9.30 -5.59 -16.48
C GLY A 156 -8.01 -5.20 -17.21
N ASP A 157 -7.98 -5.49 -18.50
CA ASP A 157 -6.81 -5.42 -19.39
C ASP A 157 -6.32 -3.99 -19.69
N LYS A 158 -7.15 -2.98 -19.47
CA LYS A 158 -6.84 -1.56 -19.74
C LYS A 158 -6.39 -0.76 -18.53
N PHE A 159 -6.22 -1.41 -17.38
CA PHE A 159 -5.89 -0.70 -16.15
C PHE A 159 -4.56 0.08 -16.23
N LEU A 160 -3.57 -0.50 -16.92
CA LEU A 160 -2.25 0.11 -17.07
C LEU A 160 -2.25 1.32 -18.00
N ASP A 161 -3.28 1.46 -18.84
CA ASP A 161 -3.47 2.63 -19.72
C ASP A 161 -4.14 3.79 -18.99
N VAL A 162 -4.56 3.61 -17.73
CA VAL A 162 -5.27 4.65 -16.97
C VAL A 162 -4.35 5.84 -16.71
N LYS A 163 -4.75 7.00 -17.24
CA LYS A 163 -4.03 8.25 -17.00
C LYS A 163 -4.00 8.58 -15.52
N GLY A 164 -2.80 8.91 -15.03
CA GLY A 164 -2.61 9.25 -13.63
C GLY A 164 -2.47 8.02 -12.73
N LEU A 165 -2.30 6.82 -13.27
CA LEU A 165 -1.80 5.69 -12.48
C LEU A 165 -0.41 6.04 -11.90
N PRO A 166 -0.18 5.94 -10.58
CA PRO A 166 1.14 6.21 -10.01
C PRO A 166 2.18 5.21 -10.52
N ALA A 167 3.41 5.66 -10.77
CA ALA A 167 4.51 4.75 -11.03
C ALA A 167 4.94 4.09 -9.72
N HIS A 168 4.35 2.94 -9.40
CA HIS A 168 4.68 2.15 -8.21
C HIS A 168 5.19 0.75 -8.60
N ALA A 169 6.07 0.17 -7.78
CA ALA A 169 6.68 -1.14 -8.04
C ALA A 169 5.61 -2.24 -8.16
N LEU A 170 4.58 -2.22 -7.30
CA LEU A 170 3.46 -3.17 -7.38
C LEU A 170 2.73 -3.12 -8.74
N LEU A 171 2.62 -1.94 -9.34
CA LEU A 171 1.94 -1.77 -10.62
C LEU A 171 2.82 -2.25 -11.79
N HIS A 172 4.15 -2.17 -11.66
CA HIS A 172 5.05 -2.83 -12.60
C HIS A 172 4.92 -4.36 -12.52
N GLU A 173 4.84 -4.93 -11.31
CA GLU A 173 4.62 -6.37 -11.14
C GLU A 173 3.27 -6.80 -11.73
N LEU A 174 2.19 -6.05 -11.49
CA LEU A 174 0.90 -6.30 -12.14
C LEU A 174 1.00 -6.27 -13.67
N ALA A 175 1.77 -5.35 -14.24
CA ALA A 175 1.98 -5.27 -15.68
C ALA A 175 2.62 -6.51 -16.30
N PHE A 176 3.57 -7.15 -15.60
CA PHE A 176 4.19 -8.39 -16.06
C PHE A 176 3.25 -9.60 -16.05
N HIS A 177 2.18 -9.56 -15.25
CA HIS A 177 1.22 -10.66 -15.12
C HIS A 177 -0.02 -10.54 -16.03
N HIS A 178 -0.20 -9.38 -16.69
CA HIS A 178 -1.20 -9.17 -17.75
C HIS A 178 -0.68 -9.44 -19.17
N ALA A 179 0.63 -9.69 -19.32
CA ALA A 179 1.30 -9.93 -20.61
C ALA A 179 1.27 -11.41 -21.03
#